data_AF-A0A371Q8N3-F1
#
_entry.id   AF-A0A371Q8N3-F1
#
_cell.length_a   1.000
_cell.length_b   1.000
_cell.length_c   1.000
_cell.angle_alpha   90.00
_cell.angle_beta   90.00
_cell.angle_gamma   90.00
#
_symmetry.space_group_name_H-M   'P 1'
#
loop_
_entity.id
_entity.type
_entity.pdbx_description
1 polymer ?
#
loop_
_entity_poly.entity_id
_entity_poly.type
_entity_poly.pdbx_seq_one_letter_code
_entity_poly.pdbx_strand_id
1 'polypeptide(L)'
;MKNDARPGPPSGTPQQRTEQWVASVPQRLDRLGKTHLPTGFPFNLAPDSLEPLEVFLLGRFREKSVPDASGIALDACAYVGEIILDTIGGEWAWARTKMYGPQPVIGLDPAFAEDRVAALARTYPHVVVKGHVVPMAMIDHACRAGSWGTDLIESHRHLLGMAERHAEKHPGWRPTRRPTPGVDALCDLSPGYEISAVNETGSDMYALHDWLEELETISDAMEWPHPERDFTPGSLAGVEAELLEDHHRDTPASDDDSFHAYPAYLGEVLLRLVGGRWGWHADPALRSDGTAVIIPDPALGLDAIAPRLVAHHAIRARTGREFTALYDRIREAVQAYRAEHPGWEPVRGEIPQRPDWGDNPRLNTWLAEREAAFPAWAEEAGGEEMWDFSAESLDRLEALVREMFSTYKDMSAREDEPFLVGAAWYYGEVQVRLYGAVWQCRPEAEEDLPNDPFLVKGEGEGADADAVEDDEDYEDYEDDEDDEDDDGVSVISSPPDELRVLLRRGEKYRLRDVLSRYSHGLSQTYPRLS
;
A
#
# COMPACT_ATOMS: atom_id res chain seq x y z
N MET A 1 -16.77 24.16 18.47
CA MET A 1 -15.83 23.48 19.40
C MET A 1 -16.65 22.62 20.36
N LYS A 2 -16.89 21.35 20.00
CA LYS A 2 -17.46 20.36 20.92
C LYS A 2 -16.30 19.78 21.74
N ASN A 3 -16.46 19.73 23.05
CA ASN A 3 -15.55 19.03 23.97
C ASN A 3 -15.66 17.53 23.70
N ASP A 4 -14.64 16.92 23.10
CA ASP A 4 -14.47 15.47 23.16
C ASP A 4 -14.15 15.09 24.59
N ALA A 5 -15.06 14.32 25.18
CA ALA A 5 -14.92 13.78 26.52
C ALA A 5 -13.70 12.85 26.52
N ARG A 6 -12.68 13.21 27.31
CA ARG A 6 -11.54 12.33 27.58
C ARG A 6 -12.07 10.98 28.06
N PRO A 7 -11.66 9.84 27.48
CA PRO A 7 -12.02 8.55 28.04
C PRO A 7 -11.47 8.47 29.48
N GLY A 8 -12.36 8.27 30.45
CA GLY A 8 -11.97 8.03 31.83
C GLY A 8 -11.11 6.75 31.93
N PRO A 9 -10.26 6.61 32.96
CA PRO A 9 -9.46 5.41 33.12
C PRO A 9 -10.36 4.17 33.18
N PRO A 10 -9.96 3.04 32.57
CA PRO A 10 -10.78 1.84 32.52
C PRO A 10 -11.19 1.41 33.93
N SER A 11 -12.50 1.21 34.15
CA SER A 11 -13.03 0.68 35.40
C SER A 11 -12.75 -0.83 35.49
N GLY A 12 -12.38 -1.35 36.66
CA GLY A 12 -12.05 -2.78 36.85
C GLY A 12 -10.82 -3.03 37.72
N THR A 13 -10.63 -4.30 38.11
CA THR A 13 -9.46 -4.80 38.85
C THR A 13 -8.19 -4.71 37.99
N PRO A 14 -6.97 -4.73 38.57
CA PRO A 14 -5.73 -4.76 37.79
C PRO A 14 -5.69 -5.86 36.73
N GLN A 15 -6.16 -7.07 37.07
CA GLN A 15 -6.24 -8.18 36.13
C GLN A 15 -7.17 -7.90 34.95
N GLN A 16 -8.39 -7.38 35.20
CA GLN A 16 -9.32 -7.02 34.13
C GLN A 16 -8.74 -5.96 33.20
N ARG A 17 -7.98 -5.01 33.74
CA ARG A 17 -7.30 -3.99 32.93
C ARG A 17 -6.14 -4.57 32.13
N THR A 18 -5.41 -5.54 32.67
CA THR A 18 -4.39 -6.29 31.94
C THR A 18 -5.00 -7.03 30.77
N GLU A 19 -6.10 -7.76 30.99
CA GLU A 19 -6.80 -8.49 29.92
C GLU A 19 -7.32 -7.54 28.84
N GLN A 20 -7.92 -6.41 29.23
CA GLN A 20 -8.36 -5.36 28.29
C GLN A 20 -7.19 -4.73 27.52
N TRP A 21 -6.06 -4.50 28.19
CA TRP A 21 -4.86 -3.96 27.54
C TRP A 21 -4.32 -4.92 26.49
N VAL A 22 -4.06 -6.17 26.88
CA VAL A 22 -3.56 -7.25 26.01
C VAL A 22 -4.46 -7.42 24.79
N ALA A 23 -5.79 -7.45 24.98
CA ALA A 23 -6.75 -7.54 23.89
C ALA A 23 -6.73 -6.32 22.94
N SER A 24 -6.29 -5.15 23.43
CA SER A 24 -6.20 -3.93 22.61
C SER A 24 -4.87 -3.77 21.88
N VAL A 25 -3.81 -4.50 22.26
CA VAL A 25 -2.46 -4.32 21.69
C VAL A 25 -2.45 -4.45 20.15
N PRO A 26 -3.06 -5.49 19.52
CA PRO A 26 -3.04 -5.61 18.06
C PRO A 26 -3.61 -4.39 17.33
N GLN A 27 -4.76 -3.90 17.77
CA GLN A 27 -5.41 -2.71 17.19
C GLN A 27 -4.60 -1.42 17.40
N ARG A 28 -3.79 -1.37 18.47
CA ARG A 28 -2.90 -0.24 18.75
C ARG A 28 -1.67 -0.26 17.85
N LEU A 29 -1.10 -1.44 17.63
CA LEU A 29 0.01 -1.61 16.69
C LEU A 29 -0.44 -1.28 15.27
N ASP A 30 -1.59 -1.81 14.84
CA ASP A 30 -2.19 -1.51 13.54
C ASP A 30 -2.40 0.01 13.34
N ARG A 31 -3.01 0.69 14.32
CA ARG A 31 -3.19 2.15 14.27
C ARG A 31 -1.86 2.91 14.29
N LEU A 32 -0.85 2.45 15.03
CA LEU A 32 0.47 3.09 15.05
C LEU A 32 1.12 3.01 13.66
N GLY A 33 1.12 1.82 13.06
CA GLY A 33 1.67 1.57 11.73
C GLY A 33 0.98 2.38 10.64
N LYS A 34 -0.35 2.33 10.59
CA LYS A 34 -1.13 2.93 9.49
C LYS A 34 -1.34 4.45 9.60
N THR A 35 -1.51 4.97 10.82
CA THR A 35 -2.04 6.33 11.00
C THR A 35 -1.02 7.33 11.53
N HIS A 36 0.07 6.85 12.11
CA HIS A 36 0.95 7.70 12.91
C HIS A 36 2.38 7.73 12.42
N LEU A 37 2.93 6.60 12.03
CA LEU A 37 4.32 6.51 11.61
C LEU A 37 4.49 7.04 10.18
N PRO A 38 5.65 7.66 9.88
CA PRO A 38 5.94 8.11 8.53
C PRO A 38 6.11 6.92 7.58
N THR A 39 5.82 7.14 6.29
CA THR A 39 6.13 6.19 5.21
C THR A 39 7.60 5.77 5.28
N GLY A 40 7.88 4.47 5.15
CA GLY A 40 9.23 3.92 5.27
C GLY A 40 9.73 3.66 6.69
N PHE A 41 8.91 3.89 7.73
CA PHE A 41 9.27 3.51 9.09
C PHE A 41 9.45 1.99 9.23
N PRO A 42 10.53 1.49 9.89
CA PRO A 42 10.77 0.05 10.05
C PRO A 42 9.85 -0.57 11.13
N PHE A 43 8.56 -0.75 10.81
CA PHE A 43 7.53 -1.25 11.72
C PHE A 43 7.59 -2.77 11.89
N ASN A 44 8.58 -3.27 12.62
CA ASN A 44 8.93 -4.69 12.63
C ASN A 44 9.22 -5.27 14.02
N LEU A 45 8.94 -4.51 15.09
CA LEU A 45 9.24 -4.86 16.47
C LEU A 45 10.70 -5.29 16.71
N ALA A 46 11.64 -4.90 15.84
CA ALA A 46 13.05 -5.09 16.09
C ALA A 46 13.58 -3.96 16.99
N PRO A 47 14.59 -4.23 17.83
CA PRO A 47 15.27 -3.20 18.61
C PRO A 47 15.73 -1.98 17.79
N ASP A 48 16.18 -2.20 16.55
CA ASP A 48 16.69 -1.15 15.67
C ASP A 48 15.59 -0.14 15.26
N SER A 49 14.30 -0.53 15.34
CA SER A 49 13.18 0.38 15.09
C SER A 49 12.95 1.40 16.22
N LEU A 50 13.59 1.22 17.38
CA LEU A 50 13.45 2.14 18.52
C LEU A 50 14.08 3.50 18.27
N GLU A 51 15.17 3.56 17.49
CA GLU A 51 15.85 4.83 17.18
C GLU A 51 15.03 5.71 16.23
N PRO A 52 14.52 5.21 15.08
CA PRO A 52 13.54 5.93 14.27
C PRO A 52 12.27 6.30 15.06
N LEU A 53 11.80 5.41 15.95
CA LEU A 53 10.61 5.67 16.78
C LEU A 53 10.85 6.85 17.71
N GLU A 54 12.03 6.91 18.30
CA GLU A 54 12.43 7.99 19.19
C GLU A 54 12.51 9.33 18.46
N VAL A 55 13.16 9.37 17.29
CA VAL A 55 13.23 10.57 16.45
C VAL A 55 11.82 11.07 16.12
N PHE A 56 10.93 10.16 15.74
CA PHE A 56 9.52 10.46 15.47
C PHE A 56 8.80 11.03 16.71
N LEU A 57 8.92 10.37 17.86
CA LEU A 57 8.28 10.80 19.11
C LEU A 57 8.82 12.15 19.59
N LEU A 58 10.13 12.39 19.47
CA LEU A 58 10.78 13.66 19.78
C LEU A 58 10.25 14.79 18.89
N GLY A 59 10.12 14.54 17.58
CA GLY A 59 9.52 15.49 16.63
C GLY A 59 8.07 15.82 17.01
N ARG A 60 7.31 14.83 17.48
CA ARG A 60 5.89 14.96 17.82
C ARG A 60 5.64 15.64 19.17
N PHE A 61 6.48 15.40 20.17
CA PHE A 61 6.25 15.81 21.56
C PHE A 61 7.15 16.94 22.07
N ARG A 62 8.03 17.52 21.22
CA ARG A 62 9.01 18.59 21.55
C ARG A 62 8.64 19.44 22.78
N GLU A 63 9.41 19.26 23.86
CA GLU A 63 9.38 20.00 25.14
C GLU A 63 8.07 19.97 25.96
N LYS A 64 7.05 19.21 25.53
CA LYS A 64 5.84 18.98 26.32
C LYS A 64 5.97 17.60 26.98
N SER A 65 5.66 17.51 28.28
CA SER A 65 5.45 16.21 28.93
C SER A 65 4.48 15.40 28.06
N VAL A 66 4.79 14.13 27.78
CA VAL A 66 3.89 13.24 27.05
C VAL A 66 2.53 13.33 27.75
N PRO A 67 1.47 13.87 27.11
CA PRO A 67 0.19 14.03 27.78
C PRO A 67 -0.26 12.65 28.26
N ASP A 68 -0.66 12.56 29.53
CA ASP A 68 -1.26 11.35 30.09
C ASP A 68 -2.28 10.78 29.08
N ALA A 69 -1.97 9.60 28.54
CA ALA A 69 -2.85 8.84 27.65
C ALA A 69 -3.29 9.53 26.34
N SER A 70 -2.38 10.22 25.63
CA SER A 70 -2.63 10.44 24.18
C SER A 70 -2.64 9.09 23.44
N GLY A 71 -3.52 8.93 22.44
CA GLY A 71 -3.67 7.68 21.69
C GLY A 71 -2.33 7.16 21.17
N ILE A 72 -1.58 8.04 20.50
CA ILE A 72 -0.26 7.72 19.94
C ILE A 72 0.79 7.31 20.98
N ALA A 73 0.78 7.89 22.19
CA ALA A 73 1.71 7.49 23.25
C ALA A 73 1.39 6.10 23.80
N LEU A 74 0.11 5.76 23.92
CA LEU A 74 -0.30 4.40 24.29
C LEU A 74 0.03 3.40 23.17
N ASP A 75 -0.06 3.82 21.93
CA ASP A 75 0.23 2.96 20.79
C ASP A 75 1.74 2.70 20.69
N ALA A 76 2.56 3.74 20.83
CA ALA A 76 4.02 3.61 20.98
C ALA A 76 4.39 2.79 22.23
N CYS A 77 3.65 2.93 23.34
CA CYS A 77 3.85 2.13 24.54
C CYS A 77 3.61 0.65 24.29
N ALA A 78 2.60 0.29 23.49
CA ALA A 78 2.35 -1.08 23.07
C ALA A 78 3.53 -1.60 22.23
N TYR A 79 3.98 -0.82 21.24
CA TYR A 79 5.09 -1.17 20.37
C TYR A 79 6.41 -1.39 21.12
N VAL A 80 6.85 -0.40 21.92
CA VAL A 80 8.06 -0.52 22.77
C VAL A 80 7.92 -1.68 23.74
N GLY A 81 6.72 -1.94 24.25
CA GLY A 81 6.49 -3.02 25.19
C GLY A 81 6.63 -4.40 24.57
N GLU A 82 6.14 -4.61 23.35
CA GLU A 82 6.33 -5.87 22.62
C GLU A 82 7.81 -6.12 22.30
N ILE A 83 8.58 -5.08 21.93
CA ILE A 83 10.04 -5.19 21.75
C ILE A 83 10.71 -5.65 23.05
N ILE A 84 10.30 -5.09 24.19
CA ILE A 84 10.86 -5.49 25.49
C ILE A 84 10.48 -6.92 25.84
N LEU A 85 9.22 -7.32 25.64
CA LEU A 85 8.76 -8.69 25.88
C LEU A 85 9.54 -9.71 25.05
N ASP A 86 9.87 -9.37 23.80
CA ASP A 86 10.70 -10.22 22.95
C ASP A 86 12.15 -10.32 23.44
N THR A 87 12.69 -9.21 23.94
CA THR A 87 14.09 -9.12 24.37
C THR A 87 14.35 -9.84 25.69
N ILE A 88 13.47 -9.65 26.69
CA ILE A 88 13.72 -10.10 28.07
C ILE A 88 12.63 -11.02 28.64
N GLY A 89 11.57 -11.30 27.87
CA GLY A 89 10.46 -12.13 28.30
C GLY A 89 9.54 -11.42 29.29
N GLY A 90 8.59 -12.19 29.84
CA GLY A 90 7.62 -11.71 30.81
C GLY A 90 6.19 -11.63 30.28
N GLU A 91 5.37 -10.81 30.93
CA GLU A 91 3.99 -10.59 30.52
C GLU A 91 3.54 -9.15 30.78
N TRP A 92 2.58 -8.69 29.98
CA TRP A 92 1.87 -7.46 30.27
C TRP A 92 1.16 -7.57 31.63
N ALA A 93 1.26 -6.50 32.41
CA ALA A 93 0.56 -6.33 33.67
C ALA A 93 0.04 -4.90 33.79
N TRP A 94 -0.92 -4.69 34.69
CA TRP A 94 -1.43 -3.35 34.99
C TRP A 94 -1.00 -2.96 36.39
N ALA A 95 -0.13 -1.96 36.50
CA ALA A 95 0.43 -1.52 37.78
C ALA A 95 0.21 -0.02 38.00
N ARG A 96 0.06 0.36 39.27
CA ARG A 96 0.03 1.76 39.68
C ARG A 96 1.45 2.24 39.96
N THR A 97 1.96 3.12 39.11
CA THR A 97 3.24 3.80 39.35
C THR A 97 3.01 5.10 40.12
N LYS A 98 4.05 5.57 40.82
CA LYS A 98 3.96 6.83 41.57
C LYS A 98 3.82 8.05 40.66
N MET A 99 4.38 7.98 39.45
CA MET A 99 4.51 9.12 38.53
C MET A 99 3.34 9.23 37.54
N TYR A 100 2.85 8.10 37.02
CA TYR A 100 1.84 8.09 35.93
C TYR A 100 0.52 7.42 36.33
N GLY A 101 0.37 7.01 37.60
CA GLY A 101 -0.83 6.32 38.05
C GLY A 101 -0.96 4.90 37.47
N PRO A 102 -2.19 4.36 37.36
CA PRO A 102 -2.44 3.02 36.81
C PRO A 102 -2.19 2.97 35.30
N GLN A 103 -1.25 2.14 34.86
CA GLN A 103 -0.83 2.04 33.45
C GLN A 103 -0.35 0.62 33.09
N PRO A 104 -0.23 0.29 31.79
CA PRO A 104 0.41 -0.95 31.37
C PRO A 104 1.91 -0.95 31.71
N VAL A 105 2.39 -2.09 32.16
CA VAL A 105 3.79 -2.36 32.50
C VAL A 105 4.14 -3.79 32.09
N ILE A 106 5.43 -4.11 32.04
CA ILE A 106 5.91 -5.47 31.78
C ILE A 106 6.38 -6.08 33.08
N GLY A 107 5.68 -7.11 33.54
CA GLY A 107 6.13 -7.97 34.61
C GLY A 107 7.23 -8.88 34.09
N LEU A 108 8.42 -8.78 34.67
CA LEU A 108 9.56 -9.59 34.26
C LEU A 108 9.42 -11.04 34.73
N ASP A 109 9.99 -11.97 33.96
CA ASP A 109 10.15 -13.36 34.38
C ASP A 109 10.81 -13.42 35.78
N PRO A 110 10.18 -14.07 36.78
CA PRO A 110 10.75 -14.23 38.11
C PRO A 110 12.18 -14.78 38.11
N ALA A 111 12.53 -15.68 37.17
CA ALA A 111 13.88 -16.22 37.04
C ALA A 111 14.90 -15.15 36.62
N PHE A 112 14.46 -14.13 35.88
CA PHE A 112 15.26 -12.97 35.48
C PHE A 112 15.27 -11.87 36.56
N ALA A 113 14.21 -11.76 37.37
CA ALA A 113 13.92 -10.59 38.19
C ALA A 113 14.76 -10.43 39.48
N GLU A 114 15.18 -11.51 40.15
CA GLU A 114 15.61 -11.46 41.57
C GLU A 114 16.81 -10.53 41.85
N ASP A 115 17.90 -10.59 41.08
CA ASP A 115 19.10 -9.76 41.32
C ASP A 115 19.24 -8.55 40.38
N ARG A 116 18.51 -8.58 39.26
CA ARG A 116 18.75 -7.70 38.10
C ARG A 116 17.80 -6.50 38.07
N VAL A 117 16.58 -6.65 38.56
CA VAL A 117 15.64 -5.53 38.80
C VAL A 117 16.24 -4.50 39.73
N ALA A 118 16.96 -4.93 40.78
CA ALA A 118 17.59 -4.03 41.73
C ALA A 118 18.75 -3.23 41.11
N ALA A 119 19.46 -3.79 40.13
CA ALA A 119 20.50 -3.07 39.40
C ALA A 119 19.89 -2.06 38.42
N LEU A 120 18.87 -2.47 37.67
CA LEU A 120 18.20 -1.60 36.69
C LEU A 120 17.42 -0.48 37.35
N ALA A 121 16.74 -0.73 38.48
CA ALA A 121 16.07 0.30 39.27
C ALA A 121 17.05 1.31 39.92
N ARG A 122 18.34 0.95 40.09
CA ARG A 122 19.37 1.91 40.54
C ARG A 122 19.80 2.85 39.42
N THR A 123 19.94 2.33 38.19
CA THR A 123 20.36 3.12 37.02
C THR A 123 19.19 3.92 36.45
N TYR A 124 18.00 3.34 36.38
CA TYR A 124 16.78 3.91 35.79
C TYR A 124 15.57 3.73 36.74
N PRO A 125 15.52 4.48 37.86
CA PRO A 125 14.47 4.32 38.87
C PRO A 125 13.05 4.69 38.39
N HIS A 126 12.94 5.34 37.23
CA HIS A 126 11.67 5.71 36.60
C HIS A 126 11.21 4.68 35.57
N VAL A 127 12.14 3.97 34.90
CA VAL A 127 11.85 2.89 33.95
C VAL A 127 11.45 1.60 34.66
N VAL A 128 11.99 1.34 35.86
CA VAL A 128 11.70 0.12 36.61
C VAL A 128 11.03 0.42 37.93
N VAL A 129 9.80 -0.06 38.10
CA VAL A 129 9.03 0.15 39.33
C VAL A 129 8.58 -1.19 39.90
N LYS A 130 9.12 -1.54 41.08
CA LYS A 130 8.73 -2.75 41.84
C LYS A 130 8.76 -4.04 41.00
N GLY A 131 9.83 -4.28 40.24
CA GLY A 131 9.96 -5.48 39.41
C GLY A 131 9.29 -5.41 38.04
N HIS A 132 8.74 -4.25 37.67
CA HIS A 132 8.12 -4.06 36.37
C HIS A 132 8.91 -3.05 35.55
N VAL A 133 9.05 -3.29 34.25
CA VAL A 133 9.50 -2.29 33.28
C VAL A 133 8.30 -1.47 32.85
N VAL A 134 8.47 -0.16 32.71
CA VAL A 134 7.41 0.80 32.41
C VAL A 134 7.70 1.43 31.05
N PRO A 135 7.19 0.87 29.93
CA PRO A 135 7.48 1.38 28.59
C PRO A 135 7.11 2.87 28.43
N MET A 136 6.00 3.30 29.02
CA MET A 136 5.59 4.71 29.03
C MET A 136 6.62 5.64 29.69
N ALA A 137 7.31 5.17 30.73
CA ALA A 137 8.34 5.96 31.39
C ALA A 137 9.62 6.03 30.54
N MET A 138 9.91 5.01 29.74
CA MET A 138 11.00 5.06 28.76
C MET A 138 10.70 6.09 27.67
N ILE A 139 9.46 6.10 27.14
CA ILE A 139 9.01 7.06 26.13
C ILE A 139 9.04 8.50 26.68
N ASP A 140 8.47 8.73 27.86
CA ASP A 140 8.46 10.07 28.47
C ASP A 140 9.86 10.55 28.84
N HIS A 141 10.76 9.65 29.29
CA HIS A 141 12.16 9.98 29.55
C HIS A 141 12.88 10.39 28.26
N ALA A 142 12.76 9.60 27.18
CA ALA A 142 13.32 9.93 25.88
C ALA A 142 12.82 11.30 25.37
N CYS A 143 11.50 11.55 25.46
CA CYS A 143 10.91 12.80 25.01
C CYS A 143 11.33 14.03 25.84
N ARG A 144 11.63 13.87 27.14
CA ARG A 144 12.04 14.97 28.03
C ARG A 144 13.54 15.25 28.00
N ALA A 145 14.36 14.24 27.76
CA ALA A 145 15.81 14.35 27.89
C ALA A 145 16.46 15.18 26.78
N GLY A 146 15.83 15.28 25.61
CA GLY A 146 16.12 16.28 24.56
C GLY A 146 17.56 16.40 24.05
N SER A 147 18.50 15.52 24.47
CA SER A 147 19.92 15.39 24.07
C SER A 147 20.90 14.95 25.19
N TRP A 148 20.44 14.43 26.35
CA TRP A 148 21.37 13.91 27.37
C TRP A 148 21.04 12.50 27.87
N GLY A 149 21.44 11.50 27.08
CA GLY A 149 22.13 10.30 27.57
C GLY A 149 21.28 9.13 28.08
N THR A 150 20.04 8.98 27.63
CA THR A 150 19.44 7.64 27.55
C THR A 150 18.27 7.62 26.60
N ASP A 151 18.60 7.35 25.36
CA ASP A 151 17.66 7.19 24.26
C ASP A 151 16.88 5.85 24.44
N LEU A 152 15.71 5.69 23.83
CA LEU A 152 14.90 4.46 23.88
C LEU A 152 15.75 3.23 23.55
N ILE A 153 16.62 3.37 22.55
CA ILE A 153 17.57 2.34 22.13
C ILE A 153 18.63 2.04 23.19
N GLU A 154 19.11 3.04 23.94
CA GLU A 154 20.11 2.83 24.98
C GLU A 154 19.50 2.13 26.19
N SER A 155 18.27 2.51 26.57
CA SER A 155 17.52 1.85 27.63
C SER A 155 17.23 0.38 27.27
N HIS A 156 16.87 0.11 26.01
CA HIS A 156 16.74 -1.24 25.49
C HIS A 156 18.06 -2.01 25.49
N ARG A 157 19.16 -1.42 24.99
CA ARG A 157 20.49 -2.06 24.97
C ARG A 157 20.97 -2.47 26.37
N HIS A 158 20.64 -1.67 27.39
CA HIS A 158 20.90 -2.03 28.78
C HIS A 158 20.09 -3.26 29.23
N LEU A 159 18.83 -3.37 28.83
CA LEU A 159 17.98 -4.54 29.07
C LEU A 159 18.54 -5.79 28.36
N LEU A 160 18.89 -5.66 27.08
CA LEU A 160 19.48 -6.74 26.28
C LEU A 160 20.80 -7.24 26.90
N GLY A 161 21.75 -6.34 27.19
CA GLY A 161 23.02 -6.73 27.81
C GLY A 161 22.83 -7.37 29.19
N MET A 162 21.73 -7.09 29.89
CA MET A 162 21.37 -7.81 31.12
C MET A 162 20.84 -9.21 30.86
N ALA A 163 20.00 -9.39 29.83
CA ALA A 163 19.51 -10.70 29.38
C ALA A 163 20.66 -11.59 28.91
N GLU A 164 21.58 -11.08 28.11
CA GLU A 164 22.77 -11.81 27.65
C GLU A 164 23.63 -12.29 28.83
N ARG A 165 23.97 -11.40 29.76
CA ARG A 165 24.71 -11.76 30.99
C ARG A 165 23.95 -12.74 31.90
N HIS A 166 22.63 -12.83 31.77
CA HIS A 166 21.83 -13.82 32.49
C HIS A 166 21.88 -15.16 31.76
N ALA A 167 21.68 -15.18 30.44
CA ALA A 167 21.81 -16.37 29.61
C ALA A 167 23.21 -17.01 29.71
N GLU A 168 24.28 -16.21 29.78
CA GLU A 168 25.65 -16.69 30.02
C GLU A 168 25.79 -17.44 31.35
N LYS A 169 25.13 -16.95 32.41
CA LYS A 169 25.15 -17.56 33.75
C LYS A 169 24.23 -18.76 33.86
N HIS A 170 23.19 -18.82 33.02
CA HIS A 170 22.15 -19.85 33.03
C HIS A 170 21.97 -20.41 31.61
N PRO A 171 22.83 -21.35 31.14
CA PRO A 171 22.88 -21.81 29.75
C PRO A 171 21.62 -22.47 29.16
N GLY A 172 20.58 -22.68 29.98
CA GLY A 172 19.26 -23.15 29.55
C GLY A 172 18.15 -22.10 29.66
N TRP A 173 18.46 -20.89 30.13
CA TRP A 173 17.49 -19.81 30.20
C TRP A 173 17.25 -19.23 28.80
N ARG A 174 15.98 -18.98 28.51
CA ARG A 174 15.50 -18.27 27.33
C ARG A 174 14.41 -17.31 27.78
N PRO A 175 14.34 -16.10 27.19
CA PRO A 175 13.21 -15.21 27.38
C PRO A 175 11.91 -15.98 27.09
N THR A 176 11.06 -16.11 28.09
CA THR A 176 9.73 -16.70 27.90
C THR A 176 8.72 -15.57 27.94
N ARG A 177 8.19 -15.19 26.78
CA ARG A 177 7.10 -14.21 26.71
C ARG A 177 5.76 -14.93 26.78
N ARG A 178 4.80 -14.38 27.52
CA ARG A 178 3.40 -14.78 27.38
C ARG A 178 2.86 -14.15 26.09
N PRO A 179 2.41 -14.93 25.10
CA PRO A 179 2.02 -14.39 23.81
C PRO A 179 0.85 -13.43 23.96
N THR A 180 0.97 -12.27 23.31
CA THR A 180 -0.13 -11.33 23.11
C THR A 180 -0.90 -11.80 21.86
N PRO A 181 -2.17 -12.25 21.99
CA PRO A 181 -2.90 -12.81 20.86
C PRO A 181 -2.97 -11.84 19.67
N GLY A 182 -2.62 -12.32 18.48
CA GLY A 182 -2.68 -11.54 17.24
C GLY A 182 -1.50 -10.59 17.00
N VAL A 183 -0.59 -10.39 17.96
CA VAL A 183 0.66 -9.64 17.72
C VAL A 183 1.61 -10.46 16.87
N ASP A 184 1.69 -11.76 17.13
CA ASP A 184 2.48 -12.68 16.31
C ASP A 184 1.95 -12.68 14.88
N ALA A 185 0.64 -12.63 14.63
CA ALA A 185 0.13 -12.49 13.25
C ALA A 185 0.44 -11.13 12.59
N LEU A 186 0.64 -10.07 13.38
CA LEU A 186 1.03 -8.73 12.88
C LEU A 186 2.55 -8.60 12.69
N CYS A 187 3.35 -9.51 13.27
CA CYS A 187 4.81 -9.38 13.36
C CYS A 187 5.60 -10.68 13.08
N ASP A 188 4.92 -11.80 12.81
CA ASP A 188 5.46 -13.06 12.31
C ASP A 188 5.89 -12.83 10.87
N LEU A 189 7.10 -12.28 10.78
CA LEU A 189 8.02 -12.52 9.70
C LEU A 189 9.04 -13.58 10.17
N SER A 190 8.59 -14.71 10.72
CA SER A 190 9.17 -16.00 10.28
C SER A 190 8.72 -16.19 8.84
N PRO A 191 9.46 -16.85 7.93
CA PRO A 191 9.40 -16.55 6.51
C PRO A 191 8.10 -17.07 5.89
N GLY A 192 7.02 -16.31 6.11
CA GLY A 192 5.67 -16.40 5.60
C GLY A 192 5.57 -15.42 4.44
N TYR A 193 6.41 -15.68 3.43
CA TYR A 193 6.21 -15.13 2.10
C TYR A 193 4.94 -15.71 1.44
N GLU A 194 4.42 -16.76 2.06
CA GLU A 194 3.21 -17.53 1.78
C GLU A 194 1.96 -16.75 2.21
N ILE A 195 1.11 -16.45 1.24
CA ILE A 195 -0.13 -15.69 1.37
C ILE A 195 -1.28 -16.67 1.14
N SER A 196 -2.09 -16.87 2.18
CA SER A 196 -3.11 -17.93 2.22
C SER A 196 -4.41 -17.60 1.45
N ALA A 197 -4.51 -16.43 0.82
CA ALA A 197 -5.65 -16.08 -0.05
C ALA A 197 -5.25 -15.06 -1.11
N VAL A 198 -5.46 -15.39 -2.38
CA VAL A 198 -5.37 -14.41 -3.48
C VAL A 198 -6.79 -14.11 -3.92
N ASN A 199 -7.21 -12.85 -3.80
CA ASN A 199 -8.46 -12.40 -4.41
C ASN A 199 -8.15 -12.07 -5.87
N GLU A 200 -9.06 -12.47 -6.76
CA GLU A 200 -9.00 -12.10 -8.18
C GLU A 200 -10.13 -11.11 -8.44
N THR A 201 -9.97 -9.88 -7.95
CA THR A 201 -10.89 -8.78 -8.28
C THR A 201 -10.53 -8.17 -9.64
N GLY A 202 -11.43 -7.33 -10.16
CA GLY A 202 -11.16 -6.52 -11.35
C GLY A 202 -9.87 -5.72 -11.20
N SER A 203 -9.70 -5.05 -10.06
CA SER A 203 -8.54 -4.21 -9.72
C SER A 203 -7.23 -4.99 -9.65
N ASP A 204 -7.27 -6.17 -9.01
CA ASP A 204 -6.11 -7.06 -8.87
C ASP A 204 -5.57 -7.48 -10.25
N MET A 205 -6.45 -7.73 -11.22
CA MET A 205 -6.03 -8.11 -12.57
C MET A 205 -5.36 -6.96 -13.31
N TYR A 206 -5.76 -5.71 -13.10
CA TYR A 206 -5.12 -4.55 -13.73
C TYR A 206 -3.70 -4.36 -13.22
N ALA A 207 -3.55 -4.29 -11.91
CA ALA A 207 -2.23 -4.14 -11.29
C ALA A 207 -1.29 -5.30 -11.66
N LEU A 208 -1.82 -6.52 -11.86
CA LEU A 208 -1.05 -7.63 -12.41
C LEU A 208 -0.56 -7.36 -13.84
N HIS A 209 -1.43 -6.91 -14.74
CA HIS A 209 -1.07 -6.66 -16.14
C HIS A 209 -0.09 -5.50 -16.27
N ASP A 210 -0.33 -4.40 -15.57
CA ASP A 210 0.56 -3.24 -15.58
C ASP A 210 1.97 -3.65 -15.08
N TRP A 211 2.03 -4.43 -13.99
CA TRP A 211 3.29 -4.98 -13.50
C TRP A 211 3.96 -5.95 -14.48
N LEU A 212 3.19 -6.74 -15.24
CA LEU A 212 3.74 -7.65 -16.26
C LEU A 212 4.28 -6.89 -17.49
N GLU A 213 3.64 -5.79 -17.88
CA GLU A 213 4.13 -4.89 -18.94
C GLU A 213 5.41 -4.17 -18.48
N GLU A 214 5.42 -3.71 -17.22
CA GLU A 214 6.60 -3.17 -16.56
C GLU A 214 7.73 -4.21 -16.51
N LEU A 215 7.42 -5.50 -16.25
CA LEU A 215 8.41 -6.56 -16.27
C LEU A 215 9.09 -6.76 -17.63
N GLU A 216 8.35 -6.65 -18.73
CA GLU A 216 8.95 -6.73 -20.07
C GLU A 216 9.91 -5.55 -20.28
N THR A 217 9.51 -4.36 -19.82
CA THR A 217 10.33 -3.15 -19.89
C THR A 217 11.58 -3.25 -19.01
N ILE A 218 11.43 -3.66 -17.76
CA ILE A 218 12.53 -3.89 -16.80
C ILE A 218 13.47 -4.97 -17.34
N SER A 219 12.91 -6.02 -17.93
CA SER A 219 13.69 -7.09 -18.54
C SER A 219 14.61 -6.57 -19.63
N ASP A 220 14.07 -5.72 -20.51
CA ASP A 220 14.83 -5.15 -21.62
C ASP A 220 15.83 -4.07 -21.14
N ALA A 221 15.43 -3.23 -20.18
CA ALA A 221 16.26 -2.16 -19.62
C ALA A 221 17.48 -2.69 -18.85
N MET A 222 17.37 -3.86 -18.20
CA MET A 222 18.49 -4.47 -17.47
C MET A 222 19.47 -5.27 -18.33
N GLU A 223 19.42 -5.13 -19.66
CA GLU A 223 20.23 -5.91 -20.61
C GLU A 223 20.17 -7.43 -20.30
N TRP A 224 18.95 -7.95 -20.10
CA TRP A 224 18.74 -9.40 -19.96
C TRP A 224 19.13 -10.09 -21.29
N PRO A 225 20.14 -10.99 -21.36
CA PRO A 225 20.77 -11.77 -20.29
C PRO A 225 22.23 -11.42 -20.01
N HIS A 226 22.53 -11.09 -18.74
CA HIS A 226 23.88 -11.24 -18.19
C HIS A 226 24.22 -12.74 -18.05
N PRO A 227 25.43 -13.21 -18.43
CA PRO A 227 25.81 -14.63 -18.42
C PRO A 227 25.76 -15.32 -17.04
N GLU A 228 25.58 -14.57 -15.96
CA GLU A 228 25.42 -15.08 -14.59
C GLU A 228 23.94 -15.17 -14.15
N ARG A 229 22.99 -14.71 -14.98
CA ARG A 229 21.55 -14.63 -14.69
C ARG A 229 20.74 -15.53 -15.63
N ASP A 230 21.04 -16.82 -15.62
CA ASP A 230 20.47 -17.86 -16.49
C ASP A 230 19.11 -18.44 -16.03
N PHE A 231 18.45 -17.78 -15.08
CA PHE A 231 17.27 -18.27 -14.36
C PHE A 231 17.45 -19.63 -13.70
N THR A 232 18.69 -20.00 -13.36
CA THR A 232 18.95 -21.23 -12.61
C THR A 232 19.00 -20.98 -11.11
N PRO A 233 18.89 -22.02 -10.28
CA PRO A 233 19.07 -21.87 -8.84
C PRO A 233 20.48 -21.41 -8.46
N GLY A 234 21.47 -21.65 -9.34
CA GLY A 234 22.86 -21.29 -9.09
C GLY A 234 23.12 -19.79 -9.12
N SER A 235 22.28 -19.01 -9.81
CA SER A 235 22.39 -17.56 -9.90
C SER A 235 21.80 -16.82 -8.70
N LEU A 236 20.90 -17.44 -7.93
CA LEU A 236 20.14 -16.78 -6.86
C LEU A 236 21.03 -16.11 -5.81
N ALA A 237 22.15 -16.73 -5.45
CA ALA A 237 23.11 -16.15 -4.50
C ALA A 237 23.81 -14.90 -5.06
N GLY A 238 24.09 -14.88 -6.37
CA GLY A 238 24.67 -13.71 -7.04
C GLY A 238 23.66 -12.56 -7.15
N VAL A 239 22.42 -12.89 -7.55
CA VAL A 239 21.32 -11.92 -7.64
C VAL A 239 21.01 -11.29 -6.28
N GLU A 240 20.98 -12.09 -5.20
CA GLU A 240 20.80 -11.53 -3.85
C GLU A 240 22.01 -10.69 -3.43
N ALA A 241 23.24 -11.08 -3.76
CA ALA A 241 24.41 -10.26 -3.43
C ALA A 241 24.36 -8.88 -4.08
N GLU A 242 23.94 -8.81 -5.35
CA GLU A 242 23.79 -7.57 -6.10
C GLU A 242 22.67 -6.69 -5.53
N LEU A 243 21.50 -7.27 -5.24
CA LEU A 243 20.42 -6.59 -4.50
C LEU A 243 20.93 -5.95 -3.20
N LEU A 244 21.81 -6.65 -2.47
CA LEU A 244 22.38 -6.14 -1.23
C LEU A 244 23.44 -5.06 -1.45
N GLU A 245 24.14 -5.08 -2.58
CA GLU A 245 25.12 -4.05 -2.95
C GLU A 245 24.41 -2.75 -3.34
N ASP A 246 23.37 -2.84 -4.17
CA ASP A 246 22.60 -1.71 -4.68
C ASP A 246 21.72 -1.06 -3.60
N HIS A 247 21.16 -1.89 -2.69
CA HIS A 247 20.25 -1.41 -1.65
C HIS A 247 20.88 -1.52 -0.25
N HIS A 248 21.14 -0.35 0.33
CA HIS A 248 21.64 -0.21 1.70
C HIS A 248 20.52 -0.32 2.74
N ARG A 249 20.85 -0.79 3.95
CA ARG A 249 19.90 -0.95 5.07
C ARG A 249 19.22 0.36 5.48
N ASP A 250 19.92 1.48 5.33
CA ASP A 250 19.50 2.80 5.82
C ASP A 250 18.86 3.67 4.73
N THR A 251 18.94 3.24 3.47
CA THR A 251 18.18 3.82 2.38
C THR A 251 16.85 3.05 2.34
N PRO A 252 15.69 3.72 2.37
CA PRO A 252 14.47 3.05 1.95
C PRO A 252 14.78 2.39 0.61
N ALA A 253 14.43 1.12 0.41
CA ALA A 253 14.44 0.60 -0.95
C ALA A 253 13.54 1.56 -1.74
N SER A 254 14.17 2.42 -2.52
CA SER A 254 13.51 3.21 -3.53
C SER A 254 12.89 2.16 -4.43
N ASP A 255 11.56 2.16 -4.54
CA ASP A 255 10.84 1.36 -5.52
C ASP A 255 11.07 1.99 -6.90
N ASP A 256 12.34 2.13 -7.27
CA ASP A 256 12.72 2.45 -8.63
C ASP A 256 12.77 1.16 -9.45
N ASP A 257 12.78 1.33 -10.77
CA ASP A 257 12.79 0.25 -11.76
C ASP A 257 13.90 -0.79 -11.49
N SER A 258 15.01 -0.38 -10.86
CA SER A 258 16.12 -1.27 -10.54
C SER A 258 15.77 -2.27 -9.42
N PHE A 259 14.99 -1.84 -8.42
CA PHE A 259 14.54 -2.74 -7.37
C PHE A 259 13.59 -3.81 -7.90
N HIS A 260 12.67 -3.43 -8.80
CA HIS A 260 11.58 -4.28 -9.29
C HIS A 260 12.07 -5.54 -10.02
N ALA A 261 13.27 -5.47 -10.61
CA ALA A 261 13.87 -6.59 -11.31
C ALA A 261 14.27 -7.77 -10.42
N TYR A 262 14.70 -7.52 -9.18
CA TYR A 262 15.15 -8.59 -8.29
C TYR A 262 14.00 -9.52 -7.85
N PRO A 263 12.84 -9.00 -7.38
CA PRO A 263 11.63 -9.79 -7.17
C PRO A 263 11.14 -10.51 -8.43
N ALA A 264 11.18 -9.85 -9.60
CA ALA A 264 10.78 -10.43 -10.87
C ALA A 264 11.62 -11.67 -11.21
N TYR A 265 12.94 -11.53 -11.11
CA TYR A 265 13.89 -12.60 -11.34
C TYR A 265 13.63 -13.79 -10.41
N LEU A 266 13.49 -13.52 -9.10
CA LEU A 266 13.22 -14.56 -8.12
C LEU A 266 11.91 -15.29 -8.44
N GLY A 267 10.82 -14.56 -8.73
CA GLY A 267 9.54 -15.17 -9.06
C GLY A 267 9.59 -16.01 -10.33
N GLU A 268 10.33 -15.58 -11.35
CA GLU A 268 10.55 -16.35 -12.57
C GLU A 268 11.33 -17.65 -12.33
N VAL A 269 12.33 -17.64 -11.43
CA VAL A 269 13.02 -18.87 -11.01
C VAL A 269 12.06 -19.80 -10.24
N LEU A 270 11.21 -19.24 -9.38
CA LEU A 270 10.22 -20.00 -8.62
C LEU A 270 9.14 -20.62 -9.52
N LEU A 271 8.62 -19.91 -10.52
CA LEU A 271 7.62 -20.43 -11.47
C LEU A 271 8.14 -21.64 -12.25
N ARG A 272 9.42 -21.65 -12.62
CA ARG A 272 10.05 -22.82 -13.28
C ARG A 272 10.12 -24.04 -12.35
N LEU A 273 10.14 -23.82 -11.04
CA LEU A 273 10.18 -24.88 -10.04
C LEU A 273 8.78 -25.40 -9.69
N VAL A 274 7.83 -24.50 -9.44
CA VAL A 274 6.50 -24.82 -8.89
C VAL A 274 5.39 -24.89 -9.94
N GLY A 275 5.64 -24.44 -11.18
CA GLY A 275 4.57 -24.20 -12.14
C GLY A 275 3.67 -23.05 -11.69
N GLY A 276 2.41 -23.07 -12.12
CA GLY A 276 1.44 -22.04 -11.73
C GLY A 276 1.66 -20.72 -12.47
N ARG A 277 1.26 -19.60 -11.88
CA ARG A 277 1.20 -18.30 -12.58
C ARG A 277 1.58 -17.13 -11.69
N TRP A 278 1.82 -15.98 -12.31
CA TRP A 278 1.79 -14.70 -11.60
C TRP A 278 0.34 -14.35 -11.21
N GLY A 279 0.20 -13.68 -10.08
CA GLY A 279 -1.05 -13.11 -9.58
C GLY A 279 -0.77 -11.79 -8.86
N TRP A 280 -1.83 -11.08 -8.48
CA TRP A 280 -1.72 -9.88 -7.66
C TRP A 280 -2.39 -10.09 -6.31
N HIS A 281 -1.86 -9.46 -5.28
CA HIS A 281 -2.44 -9.50 -3.95
C HIS A 281 -2.56 -8.08 -3.39
N ALA A 282 -3.78 -7.54 -3.38
CA ALA A 282 -4.09 -6.21 -2.87
C ALA A 282 -4.30 -6.12 -1.35
N ASP A 283 -3.64 -6.96 -0.53
CA ASP A 283 -3.77 -6.79 0.93
C ASP A 283 -3.11 -5.46 1.38
N PRO A 284 -3.91 -4.50 1.89
CA PRO A 284 -3.40 -3.22 2.36
C PRO A 284 -2.44 -3.34 3.54
N ALA A 285 -2.40 -4.51 4.21
CA ALA A 285 -1.41 -4.81 5.24
C ALA A 285 0.00 -5.08 4.68
N LEU A 286 0.10 -5.48 3.39
CA LEU A 286 1.38 -5.67 2.70
C LEU A 286 1.85 -4.37 2.05
N ARG A 287 0.97 -3.69 1.30
CA ARG A 287 1.14 -2.32 0.76
C ARG A 287 -0.22 -1.71 0.41
N SER A 288 -0.29 -0.38 0.36
CA SER A 288 -1.51 0.35 -0.03
C SER A 288 -1.99 0.07 -1.46
N ASP A 289 -1.11 -0.36 -2.36
CA ASP A 289 -1.33 -0.67 -3.78
C ASP A 289 -1.33 -2.19 -4.10
N GLY A 290 -0.88 -3.03 -3.16
CA GLY A 290 -0.75 -4.48 -3.34
C GLY A 290 0.64 -4.95 -3.81
N THR A 291 0.76 -6.21 -4.21
CA THR A 291 2.03 -6.77 -4.70
C THR A 291 1.85 -7.97 -5.62
N ALA A 292 2.77 -8.13 -6.58
CA ALA A 292 2.86 -9.31 -7.43
C ALA A 292 3.29 -10.56 -6.63
N VAL A 293 2.58 -11.66 -6.87
CA VAL A 293 2.76 -12.95 -6.19
C VAL A 293 2.88 -14.09 -7.19
N ILE A 294 3.60 -15.14 -6.80
CA ILE A 294 3.58 -16.43 -7.48
C ILE A 294 2.46 -17.27 -6.87
N ILE A 295 1.52 -17.70 -7.68
CA ILE A 295 0.50 -18.69 -7.33
C ILE A 295 1.01 -20.06 -7.83
N PRO A 296 1.48 -20.96 -6.94
CA PRO A 296 1.98 -22.28 -7.34
C PRO A 296 0.91 -23.13 -8.01
N ASP A 297 1.32 -24.21 -8.69
CA ASP A 297 0.37 -25.24 -9.14
C ASP A 297 -0.47 -25.72 -7.93
N PRO A 298 -1.82 -25.61 -7.99
CA PRO A 298 -2.68 -25.99 -6.88
C PRO A 298 -2.47 -27.43 -6.39
N ALA A 299 -1.95 -28.31 -7.25
CA ALA A 299 -1.64 -29.69 -6.91
C ALA A 299 -0.56 -29.82 -5.82
N LEU A 300 0.33 -28.82 -5.69
CA LEU A 300 1.37 -28.78 -4.67
C LEU A 300 0.84 -28.40 -3.27
N GLY A 301 -0.36 -27.79 -3.18
CA GLY A 301 -0.94 -27.33 -1.92
C GLY A 301 -0.09 -26.28 -1.18
N LEU A 302 0.69 -25.50 -1.94
CA LEU A 302 1.51 -24.41 -1.42
C LEU A 302 0.73 -23.09 -1.49
N ASP A 303 0.97 -22.22 -0.51
CA ASP A 303 0.45 -20.85 -0.49
C ASP A 303 1.15 -19.96 -1.53
N ALA A 304 0.52 -18.82 -1.86
CA ALA A 304 1.08 -17.89 -2.84
C ALA A 304 2.33 -17.19 -2.29
N ILE A 305 3.38 -17.01 -3.10
CA ILE A 305 4.66 -16.48 -2.63
C ILE A 305 4.83 -15.06 -3.14
N ALA A 306 5.09 -14.07 -2.27
CA ALA A 306 5.40 -12.69 -2.69
C ALA A 306 6.92 -12.47 -2.81
N PRO A 307 7.53 -12.51 -4.01
CA PRO A 307 8.99 -12.39 -4.17
C PRO A 307 9.54 -11.05 -3.67
N ARG A 308 8.72 -10.00 -3.73
CA ARG A 308 9.07 -8.67 -3.26
C ARG A 308 9.30 -8.63 -1.74
N LEU A 309 8.47 -9.32 -0.97
CA LEU A 309 8.66 -9.43 0.48
C LEU A 309 9.94 -10.20 0.81
N VAL A 310 10.32 -11.17 -0.02
CA VAL A 310 11.60 -11.89 0.10
C VAL A 310 12.77 -10.94 -0.14
N ALA A 311 12.71 -10.09 -1.17
CA ALA A 311 13.75 -9.11 -1.46
C ALA A 311 13.92 -8.09 -0.33
N HIS A 312 12.82 -7.52 0.18
CA HIS A 312 12.89 -6.64 1.35
C HIS A 312 13.45 -7.36 2.59
N HIS A 313 13.06 -8.62 2.81
CA HIS A 313 13.63 -9.43 3.90
C HIS A 313 15.14 -9.63 3.72
N ALA A 314 15.59 -9.93 2.50
CA ALA A 314 17.00 -10.08 2.18
C ALA A 314 17.78 -8.79 2.49
N ILE A 315 17.32 -7.63 2.01
CA ILE A 315 17.94 -6.31 2.28
C ILE A 315 18.07 -6.06 3.80
N ARG A 316 17.07 -6.44 4.58
CA ARG A 316 17.08 -6.27 6.04
C ARG A 316 18.05 -7.24 6.72
N ALA A 317 17.93 -8.53 6.40
CA ALA A 317 18.67 -9.60 7.05
C ALA A 317 20.15 -9.62 6.65
N ARG A 318 20.46 -9.20 5.41
CA ARG A 318 21.80 -9.13 4.79
C ARG A 318 22.58 -10.43 4.92
N THR A 319 21.90 -11.57 4.84
CA THR A 319 22.54 -12.88 4.98
C THR A 319 23.17 -13.37 3.68
N GLY A 320 22.69 -12.85 2.53
CA GLY A 320 23.09 -13.30 1.18
C GLY A 320 22.63 -14.73 0.88
N ARG A 321 21.58 -15.19 1.56
CA ARG A 321 21.11 -16.59 1.51
C ARG A 321 19.59 -16.71 1.51
N GLU A 322 18.83 -15.62 1.61
CA GLU A 322 17.37 -15.68 1.72
C GLU A 322 16.71 -16.23 0.45
N PHE A 323 17.20 -15.86 -0.74
CA PHE A 323 16.67 -16.34 -2.02
C PHE A 323 16.94 -17.83 -2.18
N THR A 324 18.17 -18.25 -1.87
CA THR A 324 18.57 -19.67 -1.95
C THR A 324 17.82 -20.51 -0.92
N ALA A 325 17.65 -20.00 0.31
CA ALA A 325 16.94 -20.71 1.38
C ALA A 325 15.46 -20.89 1.07
N LEU A 326 14.81 -19.88 0.48
CA LEU A 326 13.44 -20.00 -0.01
C LEU A 326 13.33 -21.06 -1.12
N TYR A 327 14.20 -20.96 -2.13
CA TYR A 327 14.23 -21.90 -3.24
C TYR A 327 14.40 -23.35 -2.77
N ASP A 328 15.33 -23.60 -1.85
CA ASP A 328 15.58 -24.95 -1.33
C ASP A 328 14.38 -25.50 -0.55
N ARG A 329 13.70 -24.67 0.25
CA ARG A 329 12.48 -25.06 0.96
C ARG A 329 11.38 -25.49 0.00
N ILE A 330 11.12 -24.69 -1.02
CA ILE A 330 10.10 -24.97 -2.03
C ILE A 330 10.50 -26.20 -2.85
N ARG A 331 11.79 -26.34 -3.19
CA ARG A 331 12.31 -27.49 -3.92
C ARG A 331 12.07 -28.78 -3.15
N GLU A 332 12.25 -28.79 -1.84
CA GLU A 332 11.95 -29.96 -1.02
C GLU A 332 10.47 -30.37 -1.10
N ALA A 333 9.55 -29.41 -1.02
CA ALA A 333 8.12 -29.67 -1.17
C ALA A 333 7.78 -30.24 -2.56
N VAL A 334 8.32 -29.63 -3.62
CA VAL A 334 8.12 -30.11 -5.00
C VAL A 334 8.69 -31.51 -5.22
N GLN A 335 9.86 -31.81 -4.66
CA GLN A 335 10.46 -33.14 -4.77
C GLN A 335 9.67 -34.20 -4.01
N ALA A 336 9.13 -33.87 -2.84
CA ALA A 336 8.22 -34.74 -2.11
C ALA A 336 6.97 -35.06 -2.97
N TYR A 337 6.37 -34.04 -3.59
CA TYR A 337 5.21 -34.23 -4.46
C TYR A 337 5.53 -35.07 -5.71
N ARG A 338 6.66 -34.81 -6.39
CA ARG A 338 7.12 -35.59 -7.56
C ARG A 338 7.41 -37.05 -7.25
N ALA A 339 7.92 -37.34 -6.05
CA ALA A 339 8.15 -38.71 -5.62
C ALA A 339 6.84 -39.52 -5.55
N GLU A 340 5.74 -38.86 -5.18
CA GLU A 340 4.39 -39.45 -5.17
C GLU A 340 3.71 -39.39 -6.55
N HIS A 341 4.10 -38.44 -7.40
CA HIS A 341 3.52 -38.19 -8.73
C HIS A 341 4.59 -38.09 -9.82
N PRO A 342 5.21 -39.21 -10.27
CA PRO A 342 6.37 -39.18 -11.18
C PRO A 342 6.11 -38.63 -12.58
N GLY A 343 4.83 -38.49 -12.97
CA GLY A 343 4.42 -37.87 -14.23
C GLY A 343 4.06 -36.40 -14.13
N TRP A 344 4.16 -35.80 -12.94
CA TRP A 344 3.94 -34.37 -12.75
C TRP A 344 5.17 -33.58 -13.19
N GLU A 345 4.92 -32.55 -13.99
CA GLU A 345 5.90 -31.54 -14.39
C GLU A 345 5.31 -30.15 -14.13
N PRO A 346 6.14 -29.16 -13.76
CA PRO A 346 5.67 -27.80 -13.51
C PRO A 346 5.23 -27.20 -14.84
N VAL A 347 3.97 -26.81 -14.91
CA VAL A 347 3.40 -26.13 -16.08
C VAL A 347 3.09 -24.70 -15.70
N ARG A 348 3.52 -23.75 -16.53
CA ARG A 348 3.14 -22.35 -16.38
C ARG A 348 1.64 -22.22 -16.73
N GLY A 349 0.87 -21.76 -15.76
CA GLY A 349 -0.56 -21.48 -15.89
C GLY A 349 -0.80 -20.24 -16.73
N GLU A 350 -2.03 -20.15 -17.25
CA GLU A 350 -2.51 -18.97 -17.97
C GLU A 350 -2.59 -17.77 -17.03
N ILE A 351 -2.15 -16.61 -17.50
CA ILE A 351 -2.34 -15.34 -16.83
C ILE A 351 -3.80 -14.92 -17.08
N PRO A 352 -4.58 -14.52 -16.06
CA PRO A 352 -5.95 -14.06 -16.26
C PRO A 352 -5.98 -12.93 -17.28
N GLN A 353 -6.95 -12.92 -18.20
CA GLN A 353 -7.07 -11.83 -19.17
C GLN A 353 -7.44 -10.54 -18.46
N ARG A 354 -6.89 -9.41 -18.92
CA ARG A 354 -7.27 -8.08 -18.44
C ARG A 354 -8.78 -7.92 -18.67
N PRO A 355 -9.57 -7.54 -17.65
CA PRO A 355 -11.00 -7.30 -17.84
C PRO A 355 -11.22 -6.24 -18.92
N ASP A 356 -12.27 -6.35 -19.72
CA ASP A 356 -12.58 -5.32 -20.71
C ASP A 356 -13.33 -4.15 -20.03
N TRP A 357 -12.69 -2.99 -19.91
CA TRP A 357 -13.34 -1.77 -19.40
C TRP A 357 -14.34 -1.18 -20.38
N GLY A 358 -14.21 -1.46 -21.68
CA GLY A 358 -15.13 -1.02 -22.73
C GLY A 358 -16.34 -1.94 -22.93
N ASP A 359 -16.24 -3.21 -22.50
CA ASP A 359 -17.35 -4.17 -22.54
C ASP A 359 -17.50 -4.94 -21.22
N ASN A 360 -18.23 -4.33 -20.28
CA ASN A 360 -18.59 -4.99 -19.02
C ASN A 360 -20.03 -4.70 -18.58
N PRO A 361 -20.63 -5.57 -17.73
CA PRO A 361 -22.03 -5.45 -17.33
C PRO A 361 -22.39 -4.11 -16.67
N ARG A 362 -21.46 -3.51 -15.91
CA ARG A 362 -21.69 -2.23 -15.24
C ARG A 362 -21.80 -1.10 -16.25
N LEU A 363 -20.80 -0.97 -17.14
CA LEU A 363 -20.82 0.03 -18.21
C LEU A 363 -22.05 -0.15 -19.12
N ASN A 364 -22.30 -1.38 -19.56
CA ASN A 364 -23.41 -1.70 -20.46
C ASN A 364 -24.77 -1.38 -19.84
N THR A 365 -24.94 -1.63 -18.54
CA THR A 365 -26.16 -1.27 -17.81
C THR A 365 -26.31 0.25 -17.73
N TRP A 366 -25.24 0.96 -17.36
CA TRP A 366 -25.26 2.42 -17.25
C TRP A 366 -25.58 3.07 -18.61
N LEU A 367 -24.92 2.66 -19.70
CA LEU A 367 -25.18 3.16 -21.05
C LEU A 367 -26.62 2.92 -21.48
N ALA A 368 -27.15 1.70 -21.28
CA ALA A 368 -28.53 1.37 -21.63
C ALA A 368 -29.56 2.19 -20.83
N GLU A 369 -29.31 2.42 -19.54
CA GLU A 369 -30.17 3.28 -18.73
C GLU A 369 -30.13 4.73 -19.20
N ARG A 370 -28.95 5.26 -19.55
CA ARG A 370 -28.81 6.65 -20.02
C ARG A 370 -29.46 6.85 -21.39
N GLU A 371 -29.26 5.93 -22.33
CA GLU A 371 -29.90 5.95 -23.63
C GLU A 371 -31.44 5.93 -23.49
N ALA A 372 -31.98 5.08 -22.60
CA ALA A 372 -33.41 5.03 -22.34
C ALA A 372 -33.97 6.30 -21.65
N ALA A 373 -33.17 6.96 -20.81
CA ALA A 373 -33.54 8.18 -20.11
C ALA A 373 -33.41 9.45 -20.96
N PHE A 374 -32.65 9.40 -22.06
CA PHE A 374 -32.30 10.57 -22.86
C PHE A 374 -33.50 11.39 -23.33
N PRO A 375 -34.60 10.83 -23.88
CA PRO A 375 -35.72 11.65 -24.35
C PRO A 375 -36.36 12.49 -23.22
N ALA A 376 -36.46 11.93 -22.01
CA ALA A 376 -37.01 12.65 -20.86
C ALA A 376 -36.05 13.73 -20.36
N TRP A 377 -34.74 13.43 -20.33
CA TRP A 377 -33.70 14.41 -19.99
C TRP A 377 -33.66 15.57 -20.99
N ALA A 378 -33.74 15.27 -22.28
CA ALA A 378 -33.68 16.24 -23.36
C ALA A 378 -34.88 17.21 -23.33
N GLU A 379 -36.07 16.70 -23.02
CA GLU A 379 -37.27 17.51 -22.79
C GLU A 379 -37.11 18.45 -21.58
N GLU A 380 -36.59 17.94 -20.45
CA GLU A 380 -36.28 18.75 -19.26
C GLU A 380 -35.23 19.83 -19.55
N ALA A 381 -34.23 19.51 -20.38
CA ALA A 381 -33.14 20.39 -20.77
C ALA A 381 -33.53 21.41 -21.87
N GLY A 382 -34.80 21.50 -22.26
CA GLY A 382 -35.30 22.53 -23.18
C GLY A 382 -35.81 22.01 -24.53
N GLY A 383 -36.00 20.70 -24.67
CA GLY A 383 -36.65 20.06 -25.82
C GLY A 383 -35.70 19.18 -26.64
N GLU A 384 -36.19 18.02 -27.09
CA GLU A 384 -35.40 16.99 -27.79
C GLU A 384 -34.66 17.51 -29.04
N GLU A 385 -35.30 18.40 -29.80
CA GLU A 385 -34.72 19.01 -31.01
C GLU A 385 -33.51 19.93 -30.76
N MET A 386 -33.23 20.31 -29.51
CA MET A 386 -32.03 21.07 -29.16
C MET A 386 -30.78 20.20 -28.94
N TRP A 387 -30.92 18.88 -28.84
CA TRP A 387 -29.86 17.97 -28.40
C TRP A 387 -29.51 16.98 -29.51
N ASP A 388 -28.81 17.48 -30.53
CA ASP A 388 -28.51 16.80 -31.80
C ASP A 388 -27.14 16.10 -31.85
N PHE A 389 -26.43 16.05 -30.72
CA PHE A 389 -25.06 15.54 -30.58
C PHE A 389 -24.01 16.24 -31.47
N SER A 390 -24.29 17.47 -31.94
CA SER A 390 -23.30 18.31 -32.65
C SER A 390 -22.30 18.95 -31.68
N ALA A 391 -21.13 19.38 -32.19
CA ALA A 391 -20.18 20.14 -31.38
C ALA A 391 -20.80 21.47 -30.88
N GLU A 392 -21.64 22.11 -31.67
CA GLU A 392 -22.35 23.35 -31.31
C GLU A 392 -23.40 23.15 -30.20
N SER A 393 -23.88 21.91 -30.01
CA SER A 393 -24.79 21.61 -28.90
C SER A 393 -24.09 21.66 -27.54
N LEU A 394 -22.76 21.50 -27.49
CA LEU A 394 -21.99 21.59 -26.25
C LEU A 394 -21.97 23.00 -25.65
N ASP A 395 -22.10 24.05 -26.47
CA ASP A 395 -22.25 25.41 -25.96
C ASP A 395 -23.58 25.65 -25.26
N ARG A 396 -24.63 24.99 -25.76
CA ARG A 396 -25.97 25.03 -25.17
C ARG A 396 -25.95 24.27 -23.84
N LEU A 397 -25.28 23.10 -23.82
CA LEU A 397 -25.05 22.35 -22.59
C LEU A 397 -24.28 23.17 -21.56
N GLU A 398 -23.18 23.80 -21.98
CA GLU A 398 -22.37 24.67 -21.13
C GLU A 398 -23.21 25.81 -20.52
N ALA A 399 -23.97 26.52 -21.36
CA ALA A 399 -24.82 27.62 -20.91
C ALA A 399 -25.88 27.14 -19.91
N LEU A 400 -26.51 25.99 -20.18
CA LEU A 400 -27.52 25.39 -19.31
C LEU A 400 -26.94 25.00 -17.94
N VAL A 401 -25.77 24.35 -17.91
CA VAL A 401 -25.10 23.97 -16.66
C VAL A 401 -24.71 25.20 -15.85
N ARG A 402 -24.20 26.25 -16.50
CA ARG A 402 -23.85 27.53 -15.85
C ARG A 402 -25.08 28.31 -15.35
N GLU A 403 -26.25 28.13 -15.96
CA GLU A 403 -27.50 28.71 -15.47
C GLU A 403 -28.01 27.96 -14.22
N MET A 404 -27.91 26.63 -14.22
CA MET A 404 -28.41 25.79 -13.14
C MET A 404 -27.51 25.78 -11.90
N PHE A 405 -26.20 25.92 -12.06
CA PHE A 405 -25.23 25.81 -10.99
C PHE A 405 -24.30 27.02 -10.95
N SER A 406 -24.17 27.62 -9.76
CA SER A 406 -23.39 28.84 -9.57
C SER A 406 -21.97 28.60 -9.06
N THR A 407 -21.69 27.42 -8.50
CA THR A 407 -20.37 27.08 -7.92
C THR A 407 -20.04 25.61 -8.09
N TYR A 408 -18.75 25.29 -8.21
CA TYR A 408 -18.24 23.91 -8.20
C TYR A 408 -18.81 23.09 -7.04
N LYS A 409 -18.80 23.65 -5.82
CA LYS A 409 -19.24 22.96 -4.61
C LYS A 409 -20.73 22.58 -4.64
N ASP A 410 -21.57 23.43 -5.21
CA ASP A 410 -23.00 23.17 -5.37
C ASP A 410 -23.24 22.00 -6.35
N MET A 411 -22.47 21.96 -7.43
CA MET A 411 -22.56 20.89 -8.42
C MET A 411 -21.99 19.56 -7.92
N SER A 412 -20.83 19.57 -7.25
CA SER A 412 -20.25 18.36 -6.63
C SER A 412 -21.17 17.74 -5.57
N ALA A 413 -21.90 18.57 -4.81
CA ALA A 413 -22.84 18.05 -3.81
C ALA A 413 -24.09 17.37 -4.40
N ARG A 414 -24.29 17.50 -5.72
CA ARG A 414 -25.46 17.03 -6.48
C ARG A 414 -25.06 16.11 -7.63
N GLU A 415 -23.83 15.60 -7.64
CA GLU A 415 -23.24 14.90 -8.77
C GLU A 415 -24.03 13.68 -9.26
N ASP A 416 -24.68 12.96 -8.34
CA ASP A 416 -25.53 11.81 -8.66
C ASP A 416 -26.93 12.18 -9.17
N GLU A 417 -27.25 13.48 -9.30
CA GLU A 417 -28.57 13.89 -9.75
C GLU A 417 -28.81 13.50 -11.22
N PRO A 418 -30.02 13.02 -11.56
CA PRO A 418 -30.34 12.55 -12.92
C PRO A 418 -29.98 13.55 -14.03
N PHE A 419 -30.13 14.85 -13.76
CA PHE A 419 -29.76 15.89 -14.70
C PHE A 419 -28.25 15.91 -15.00
N LEU A 420 -27.39 15.90 -13.98
CA LEU A 420 -25.93 15.99 -14.16
C LEU A 420 -25.36 14.71 -14.77
N VAL A 421 -25.87 13.54 -14.34
CA VAL A 421 -25.47 12.27 -14.94
C VAL A 421 -25.88 12.20 -16.42
N GLY A 422 -27.08 12.70 -16.77
CA GLY A 422 -27.53 12.81 -18.16
C GLY A 422 -26.71 13.82 -18.99
N ALA A 423 -26.34 14.95 -18.40
CA ALA A 423 -25.47 15.94 -19.03
C ALA A 423 -24.07 15.38 -19.31
N ALA A 424 -23.49 14.63 -18.37
CA ALA A 424 -22.19 13.98 -18.52
C ALA A 424 -22.23 12.92 -19.63
N TRP A 425 -23.29 12.10 -19.65
CA TRP A 425 -23.49 11.13 -20.73
C TRP A 425 -23.63 11.80 -22.09
N TYR A 426 -24.47 12.85 -22.22
CA TYR A 426 -24.63 13.58 -23.48
C TYR A 426 -23.31 14.18 -23.96
N TYR A 427 -22.56 14.81 -23.05
CA TYR A 427 -21.24 15.38 -23.34
C TYR A 427 -20.27 14.31 -23.86
N GLY A 428 -20.23 13.14 -23.24
CA GLY A 428 -19.39 12.04 -23.71
C GLY A 428 -19.85 11.45 -25.04
N GLU A 429 -21.15 11.29 -25.26
CA GLU A 429 -21.73 10.80 -26.52
C GLU A 429 -21.39 11.67 -27.73
N VAL A 430 -21.26 12.99 -27.55
CA VAL A 430 -20.77 13.88 -28.62
C VAL A 430 -19.35 13.48 -29.04
N GLN A 431 -18.49 13.15 -28.09
CA GLN A 431 -17.11 12.74 -28.36
C GLN A 431 -17.06 11.36 -29.05
N VAL A 432 -17.85 10.40 -28.56
CA VAL A 432 -17.98 9.06 -29.17
C VAL A 432 -18.42 9.17 -30.63
N ARG A 433 -19.47 9.96 -30.91
CA ARG A 433 -20.06 10.05 -32.25
C ARG A 433 -19.21 10.84 -33.25
N LEU A 434 -18.54 11.91 -32.80
CA LEU A 434 -17.77 12.77 -33.69
C LEU A 434 -16.33 12.29 -33.91
N TYR A 435 -15.73 11.65 -32.90
CA TYR A 435 -14.29 11.33 -32.90
C TYR A 435 -13.99 9.85 -32.66
N GLY A 436 -15.01 9.00 -32.50
CA GLY A 436 -14.82 7.57 -32.27
C GLY A 436 -14.21 7.27 -30.90
N ALA A 437 -14.38 8.17 -29.92
CA ALA A 437 -14.02 7.88 -28.53
C ALA A 437 -14.76 6.63 -28.02
N VAL A 438 -14.17 5.94 -27.04
CA VAL A 438 -14.75 4.73 -26.47
C VAL A 438 -15.02 4.96 -24.99
N TRP A 439 -16.23 4.65 -24.55
CA TRP A 439 -16.58 4.64 -23.13
C TRP A 439 -15.84 3.50 -22.43
N GLN A 440 -15.28 3.80 -21.28
CA GLN A 440 -14.70 2.83 -20.37
C GLN A 440 -15.24 3.02 -18.97
N CYS A 441 -15.37 1.92 -18.23
CA CYS A 441 -15.68 1.93 -16.82
C CYS A 441 -15.11 0.69 -16.15
N ARG A 442 -14.58 0.85 -14.94
CA ARG A 442 -14.08 -0.26 -14.13
C ARG A 442 -15.21 -1.28 -13.88
N PRO A 443 -15.01 -2.59 -14.14
CA PRO A 443 -16.04 -3.60 -13.97
C PRO A 443 -16.63 -3.67 -12.55
N GLU A 444 -15.80 -3.37 -11.55
CA GLU A 444 -16.17 -3.38 -10.12
C GLU A 444 -16.06 -1.97 -9.53
N ALA A 445 -16.98 -1.64 -8.62
CA ALA A 445 -16.98 -0.35 -7.95
C ALA A 445 -16.11 -0.43 -6.69
N GLU A 446 -15.16 0.50 -6.56
CA GLU A 446 -14.30 0.62 -5.38
C GLU A 446 -14.72 1.84 -4.56
N GLU A 447 -14.70 1.75 -3.22
CA GLU A 447 -15.19 2.84 -2.36
C GLU A 447 -14.32 4.11 -2.45
N ASP A 448 -13.03 3.97 -2.77
CA ASP A 448 -12.04 5.05 -2.68
C ASP A 448 -11.60 5.64 -4.03
N LEU A 449 -12.08 5.10 -5.17
CA LEU A 449 -11.67 5.54 -6.52
C LEU A 449 -12.84 6.07 -7.34
N PRO A 450 -12.59 7.00 -8.29
CA PRO A 450 -13.60 7.51 -9.20
C PRO A 450 -14.30 6.36 -9.94
N ASN A 451 -15.60 6.25 -9.70
CA ASN A 451 -16.46 5.18 -10.21
C ASN A 451 -17.20 5.57 -11.48
N ASP A 452 -16.93 6.78 -11.97
CA ASP A 452 -17.61 7.39 -13.09
C ASP A 452 -17.08 6.82 -14.42
N PRO A 453 -17.95 6.51 -15.40
CA PRO A 453 -17.51 6.18 -16.75
C PRO A 453 -16.74 7.34 -17.38
N PHE A 454 -15.67 7.01 -18.10
CA PHE A 454 -14.78 7.97 -18.75
C PHE A 454 -14.54 7.58 -20.22
N LEU A 455 -13.83 8.44 -20.96
CA LEU A 455 -13.56 8.26 -22.38
C LEU A 455 -12.07 8.13 -22.68
N VAL A 456 -11.77 7.21 -23.58
CA VAL A 456 -10.44 7.00 -24.17
C VAL A 456 -10.49 7.20 -25.68
N LYS A 457 -9.32 7.30 -26.32
CA LYS A 457 -9.23 7.31 -27.79
C LYS A 457 -9.70 5.97 -28.34
N GLY A 458 -10.56 5.96 -29.35
CA GLY A 458 -10.80 4.75 -30.12
C GLY A 458 -9.56 4.36 -30.91
N GLU A 459 -9.30 3.05 -31.00
CA GLU A 459 -8.29 2.50 -31.90
C GLU A 459 -8.70 2.74 -33.36
N GLY A 460 -8.32 3.89 -33.91
CA GLY A 460 -8.31 4.10 -35.35
C GLY A 460 -7.14 3.34 -35.95
N GLU A 461 -7.40 2.47 -36.94
CA GLU A 461 -6.38 1.78 -37.73
C GLU A 461 -5.23 2.73 -38.13
N GLY A 462 -4.04 2.54 -37.54
CA GLY A 462 -2.79 3.13 -38.03
C GLY A 462 -2.11 4.19 -37.16
N ALA A 463 -2.08 4.05 -35.83
CA ALA A 463 -1.06 4.72 -35.02
C ALA A 463 0.07 3.73 -34.74
N ASP A 464 1.13 3.78 -35.54
CA ASP A 464 2.44 3.25 -35.15
C ASP A 464 2.80 3.87 -33.79
N ALA A 465 3.06 3.02 -32.79
CA ALA A 465 3.55 3.43 -31.48
C ALA A 465 4.98 4.01 -31.51
N ASP A 466 5.57 4.15 -32.71
CA ASP A 466 6.97 4.51 -32.94
C ASP A 466 7.17 5.94 -33.53
N ALA A 467 6.22 6.86 -33.36
CA ALA A 467 6.38 8.23 -33.82
C ALA A 467 6.33 9.27 -32.68
N VAL A 468 7.25 9.13 -31.72
CA VAL A 468 7.73 10.28 -30.93
C VAL A 468 9.10 10.65 -31.53
N GLU A 469 9.09 11.40 -32.63
CA GLU A 469 10.27 12.18 -33.03
C GLU A 469 10.24 13.49 -32.26
N ASP A 470 11.38 13.77 -31.60
CA ASP A 470 11.83 15.04 -31.03
C ASP A 470 11.10 16.29 -31.54
N ASP A 471 10.45 17.02 -30.63
CA ASP A 471 10.34 18.48 -30.73
C ASP A 471 10.72 19.09 -29.37
N GLU A 472 12.04 19.26 -29.18
CA GLU A 472 12.64 20.19 -28.21
C GLU A 472 12.26 21.64 -28.57
N ASP A 473 11.12 22.17 -28.10
CA ASP A 473 10.92 23.63 -27.89
C ASP A 473 9.53 23.94 -27.28
N TYR A 474 9.29 23.57 -26.02
CA TYR A 474 8.23 24.18 -25.20
C TYR A 474 8.75 24.41 -23.77
N GLU A 475 9.51 25.50 -23.60
CA GLU A 475 9.76 26.08 -22.29
C GLU A 475 8.52 26.86 -21.79
N ASP A 476 8.24 26.69 -20.49
CA ASP A 476 7.58 27.66 -19.60
C ASP A 476 6.03 27.71 -19.57
N TYR A 477 5.45 26.71 -18.88
CA TYR A 477 4.42 26.96 -17.87
C TYR A 477 4.65 26.00 -16.68
N GLU A 478 5.40 26.47 -15.69
CA GLU A 478 5.32 25.97 -14.31
C GLU A 478 3.94 26.38 -13.75
N ASP A 479 3.04 25.42 -13.51
CA ASP A 479 2.00 25.53 -12.48
C ASP A 479 1.53 24.11 -12.11
N ASP A 480 2.01 23.66 -10.95
CA ASP A 480 1.63 22.52 -10.10
C ASP A 480 0.26 21.86 -10.38
N GLU A 481 0.25 20.73 -11.10
CA GLU A 481 -0.62 19.57 -10.82
C GLU A 481 0.22 18.30 -11.03
N ASP A 482 1.07 18.00 -10.03
CA ASP A 482 1.53 16.63 -9.75
C ASP A 482 0.28 15.78 -9.52
N ASP A 483 -0.04 14.88 -10.45
CA ASP A 483 -0.73 13.58 -10.30
C ASP A 483 -1.04 13.05 -11.72
N GLU A 484 0.00 12.78 -12.53
CA GLU A 484 -0.13 11.80 -13.62
C GLU A 484 0.32 10.46 -13.05
N ASP A 485 -0.61 9.80 -12.35
CA ASP A 485 -0.59 8.35 -12.28
C ASP A 485 -0.63 7.87 -13.74
N ASP A 486 0.46 7.27 -14.17
CA ASP A 486 0.65 6.62 -15.46
C ASP A 486 -0.09 5.28 -15.45
N ASP A 487 -1.41 5.30 -15.24
CA ASP A 487 -2.27 4.21 -15.67
C ASP A 487 -2.36 4.31 -17.19
N GLY A 488 -1.59 3.49 -17.92
CA GLY A 488 -1.37 3.50 -19.38
C GLY A 488 -2.61 3.51 -20.30
N VAL A 489 -3.79 3.76 -19.76
CA VAL A 489 -4.98 4.23 -20.44
C VAL A 489 -4.98 5.76 -20.48
N SER A 490 -4.54 6.36 -21.60
CA SER A 490 -4.64 7.82 -21.80
C SER A 490 -6.11 8.27 -21.77
N VAL A 491 -6.58 8.68 -20.58
CA VAL A 491 -7.93 9.20 -20.36
C VAL A 491 -8.03 10.53 -21.10
N ILE A 492 -8.79 10.56 -22.19
CA ILE A 492 -8.97 11.81 -22.96
C ILE A 492 -9.91 12.76 -22.22
N SER A 493 -10.94 12.21 -21.58
CA SER A 493 -11.98 12.99 -20.90
C SER A 493 -12.67 12.15 -19.83
N SER A 494 -12.85 12.72 -18.64
CA SER A 494 -13.84 12.28 -17.64
C SER A 494 -15.06 13.21 -17.76
N PRO A 495 -16.15 12.82 -18.44
CA PRO A 495 -17.29 13.70 -18.69
C PRO A 495 -17.92 14.31 -17.41
N PRO A 496 -18.08 13.57 -16.30
CA PRO A 496 -18.54 14.16 -15.04
C PRO A 496 -17.56 15.21 -14.49
N ASP A 497 -16.25 14.96 -14.52
CA ASP A 497 -15.26 15.91 -14.00
C ASP A 497 -15.12 17.14 -14.87
N GLU A 498 -15.15 16.99 -16.19
CA GLU A 498 -15.10 18.11 -17.13
C GLU A 498 -16.28 19.06 -16.94
N LEU A 499 -17.48 18.51 -16.65
CA LEU A 499 -18.61 19.32 -16.23
C LEU A 499 -18.33 19.99 -14.88
N ARG A 500 -17.90 19.26 -13.84
CA ARG A 500 -17.55 19.81 -12.50
C ARG A 500 -16.59 21.00 -12.61
N VAL A 501 -15.50 20.80 -13.33
CA VAL A 501 -14.39 21.76 -13.46
C VAL A 501 -14.77 22.98 -14.30
N LEU A 502 -15.84 22.93 -15.11
CA LEU A 502 -16.40 24.08 -15.83
C LEU A 502 -16.66 25.30 -14.94
N LEU A 503 -17.02 25.07 -13.67
CA LEU A 503 -17.30 26.13 -12.68
C LEU A 503 -16.06 26.57 -11.88
N ARG A 504 -14.94 25.84 -11.98
CA ARG A 504 -13.63 26.26 -11.44
C ARG A 504 -12.84 27.04 -12.48
N ARG A 505 -12.83 26.56 -13.73
CA ARG A 505 -12.13 27.19 -14.84
C ARG A 505 -12.91 28.45 -15.27
N GLY A 506 -12.20 29.55 -15.49
CA GLY A 506 -12.81 30.86 -15.80
C GLY A 506 -13.62 30.87 -17.10
N GLU A 507 -14.24 32.00 -17.44
CA GLU A 507 -15.13 32.17 -18.61
C GLU A 507 -14.51 31.78 -19.97
N LYS A 508 -13.19 31.65 -20.03
CA LYS A 508 -12.46 31.24 -21.23
C LYS A 508 -12.50 29.74 -21.50
N TYR A 509 -12.80 28.92 -20.49
CA TYR A 509 -12.88 27.47 -20.64
C TYR A 509 -14.24 27.06 -21.17
N ARG A 510 -14.26 26.34 -22.29
CA ARG A 510 -15.49 25.89 -22.93
C ARG A 510 -15.51 24.38 -23.07
N LEU A 511 -16.69 23.77 -22.90
CA LEU A 511 -16.82 22.30 -22.99
C LEU A 511 -16.37 21.76 -24.35
N ARG A 512 -16.56 22.57 -25.41
CA ARG A 512 -16.12 22.22 -26.76
C ARG A 512 -14.60 22.16 -26.92
N ASP A 513 -13.82 22.79 -26.03
CA ASP A 513 -12.36 22.89 -26.19
C ASP A 513 -11.70 21.52 -26.00
N VAL A 514 -12.31 20.61 -25.23
CA VAL A 514 -11.91 19.20 -25.14
C VAL A 514 -11.85 18.52 -26.49
N LEU A 515 -12.70 18.91 -27.44
CA LEU A 515 -12.71 18.31 -28.78
C LEU A 515 -11.39 18.56 -29.53
N SER A 516 -10.64 19.61 -29.16
CA SER A 516 -9.31 19.87 -29.72
C SER A 516 -8.25 18.83 -29.30
N ARG A 517 -8.45 18.11 -28.19
CA ARG A 517 -7.56 17.01 -27.76
C ARG A 517 -7.52 15.88 -28.78
N TYR A 518 -8.64 15.64 -29.49
CA TYR A 518 -8.71 14.66 -30.57
C TYR A 518 -8.04 15.13 -31.88
N SER A 519 -7.80 16.44 -32.04
CA SER A 519 -7.27 17.02 -33.28
C SER A 519 -5.73 17.02 -33.36
N HIS A 520 -5.03 16.88 -32.24
CA HIS A 520 -3.55 16.91 -32.20
C HIS A 520 -2.89 15.63 -32.75
N GLY A 521 -3.67 14.59 -33.08
CA GLY A 521 -3.19 13.39 -33.80
C GLY A 521 -3.57 13.33 -35.29
N LEU A 522 -4.31 14.31 -35.82
CA LEU A 522 -4.74 14.34 -37.21
C LEU A 522 -3.86 15.28 -38.05
N SER A 523 -2.56 14.98 -38.11
CA SER A 523 -1.71 15.58 -39.15
C SER A 523 -2.01 14.92 -40.49
N GLN A 524 -2.72 15.67 -41.34
CA GLN A 524 -2.89 15.49 -42.79
C GLN A 524 -3.19 14.08 -43.32
N THR A 525 -4.47 13.79 -43.54
CA THR A 525 -4.86 12.91 -44.65
C THR A 525 -5.93 13.58 -45.52
N TYR A 526 -5.60 13.67 -46.81
CA TYR A 526 -6.33 14.36 -47.87
C TYR A 526 -7.81 13.92 -48.03
N PRO A 527 -8.66 14.77 -48.64
CA PRO A 527 -10.06 14.44 -48.87
C PRO A 527 -10.19 13.28 -49.87
N ARG A 528 -10.92 12.22 -49.48
CA ARG A 528 -11.47 11.28 -50.46
C ARG A 528 -12.81 11.81 -50.97
N LEU A 529 -12.78 12.20 -52.24
CA LEU A 529 -13.93 12.47 -53.09
C LEU A 529 -14.89 11.28 -53.13
N SER A 530 -16.18 11.56 -52.98
CA SER A 530 -17.23 11.21 -53.96
C SER A 530 -18.37 12.21 -53.82
#